data_AF-A0A353XVG2-F1
#
_entry.id   AF-A0A353XVG2-F1
#
_cell.length_a   1.000
_cell.length_b   1.000
_cell.length_c   1.000
_cell.angle_alpha   90.00
_cell.angle_beta   90.00
_cell.angle_gamma   90.00
#
_symmetry.space_group_name_H-M   'P 1'
#
loop_
_entity.id
_entity.type
_entity.pdbx_description
1 polymer ?
#
loop_
_entity_poly.entity_id
_entity_poly.type
_entity_poly.pdbx_seq_one_letter_code
_entity_poly.pdbx_strand_id
1 'polypeptide(L)'
;MSVFFITGIDAKIGKTFATGYLAKQLMEHGINVITQKLIETGCENEISEDITAHRDLMKISLQPVDKQYISCPYVFKAAAPPYLAAELEHVTLYPNRI
;
A
#
# COMPACT_ATOMS: atom_id res chain seq x y z
N MET A 1 -3.37 -20.40 -0.04
CA MET A 1 -2.99 -18.99 0.15
C MET A 1 -4.20 -18.15 -0.19
N SER A 2 -4.66 -17.31 0.71
CA SER A 2 -5.85 -16.48 0.51
C SER A 2 -5.45 -15.04 0.23
N VAL A 3 -6.16 -14.36 -0.65
CA VAL A 3 -5.94 -12.95 -0.98
C VAL A 3 -7.26 -12.21 -0.76
N PHE A 4 -7.21 -11.11 0.00
CA PHE A 4 -8.34 -10.22 0.21
C PHE A 4 -8.08 -8.91 -0.52
N PHE A 5 -8.93 -8.57 -1.48
CA PHE A 5 -8.85 -7.31 -2.20
C PHE A 5 -9.76 -6.27 -1.52
N ILE A 6 -9.15 -5.27 -0.88
CA ILE A 6 -9.88 -4.23 -0.17
C ILE A 6 -10.16 -3.07 -1.13
N THR A 7 -11.43 -2.86 -1.46
CA THR A 7 -11.90 -1.82 -2.39
C THR A 7 -12.81 -0.82 -1.70
N GLY A 8 -13.10 0.30 -2.36
CA GLY A 8 -14.04 1.30 -1.90
C GLY A 8 -14.20 2.44 -2.89
N ILE A 9 -15.37 3.09 -2.84
CA ILE A 9 -15.83 4.00 -3.91
C ILE A 9 -15.06 5.32 -3.92
N ASP A 10 -14.64 5.81 -2.75
CA ASP A 10 -14.07 7.15 -2.61
C ASP A 10 -12.69 7.12 -1.92
N ALA A 11 -11.90 8.16 -2.13
CA ALA A 11 -10.65 8.40 -1.43
C ALA A 11 -10.92 8.73 0.05
N LYS A 12 -9.93 8.48 0.93
CA LYS A 12 -9.98 8.84 2.35
C LYS A 12 -11.16 8.27 3.18
N ILE A 13 -11.95 7.34 2.64
CA ILE A 13 -13.03 6.65 3.37
C ILE A 13 -12.55 5.63 4.44
N GLY A 14 -11.25 5.56 4.72
CA GLY A 14 -10.68 4.67 5.73
C GLY A 14 -10.18 3.31 5.22
N LYS A 15 -9.96 3.12 3.92
CA LYS A 15 -9.40 1.86 3.36
C LYS A 15 -8.06 1.47 3.98
N THR A 16 -7.17 2.44 4.18
CA THR A 16 -5.86 2.26 4.83
C THR A 16 -6.02 1.70 6.24
N PHE A 17 -6.88 2.34 7.06
CA PHE A 17 -7.16 1.88 8.41
C PHE A 17 -7.79 0.49 8.42
N ALA A 18 -8.81 0.26 7.59
CA ALA A 18 -9.50 -1.03 7.51
C ALA A 18 -8.53 -2.16 7.14
N THR A 19 -7.63 -1.92 6.18
CA THR A 19 -6.64 -2.90 5.72
C THR A 19 -5.62 -3.22 6.81
N GLY A 20 -5.01 -2.19 7.42
CA GLY A 20 -4.05 -2.39 8.51
C GLY A 20 -4.67 -3.04 9.74
N TYR A 21 -5.89 -2.64 10.11
CA TYR A 21 -6.62 -3.21 11.24
C TYR A 21 -7.01 -4.67 11.01
N LEU A 22 -7.51 -5.02 9.82
CA LEU A 22 -7.79 -6.41 9.47
C LEU A 22 -6.52 -7.26 9.55
N ALA A 23 -5.41 -6.79 8.97
CA ALA A 23 -4.14 -7.49 9.02
C ALA A 23 -3.64 -7.68 10.47
N LYS A 24 -3.77 -6.65 11.31
CA LYS A 24 -3.50 -6.76 12.74
C LYS A 24 -4.33 -7.85 13.40
N GLN A 25 -5.65 -7.87 13.18
CA GLN A 25 -6.53 -8.87 13.79
C GLN A 25 -6.18 -10.29 13.33
N LEU A 26 -5.92 -10.49 12.03
CA LEU A 26 -5.49 -11.79 11.51
C LEU A 26 -4.17 -12.24 12.15
N MET A 27 -3.20 -11.32 12.25
CA MET A 27 -1.91 -11.60 12.88
C MET A 27 -2.04 -11.95 14.37
N GLU A 28 -2.89 -11.24 15.12
CA GLU A 28 -3.20 -11.53 16.54
C GLU A 28 -3.85 -12.91 16.73
N HIS A 29 -4.50 -13.46 15.70
CA HIS A 29 -5.05 -14.82 15.69
C HIS A 29 -4.10 -15.87 15.10
N GLY A 30 -2.81 -15.55 14.98
CA GLY A 30 -1.78 -16.49 14.53
C GLY A 30 -1.74 -16.72 13.01
N ILE A 31 -2.45 -15.90 12.23
CA ILE A 31 -2.43 -15.99 10.76
C ILE A 31 -1.22 -15.21 10.23
N ASN A 32 -0.39 -15.87 9.43
CA ASN A 32 0.68 -15.19 8.71
C ASN A 32 0.09 -14.30 7.61
N VAL A 33 0.26 -12.99 7.73
CA VAL A 33 -0.36 -11.99 6.87
C VAL A 33 0.59 -10.82 6.60
N ILE A 34 0.50 -10.29 5.38
CA ILE A 34 1.15 -9.06 4.95
C ILE A 34 0.12 -8.19 4.22
N THR A 35 0.37 -6.89 4.13
CA THR A 35 -0.46 -5.93 3.40
C THR A 35 0.29 -5.38 2.19
N GLN A 36 -0.47 -4.98 1.17
CA GLN A 36 0.06 -4.40 -0.07
C GLN A 36 -0.80 -3.20 -0.50
N LYS A 37 -0.15 -2.21 -1.11
CA LYS A 37 -0.74 -1.05 -1.78
C LYS A 37 -0.17 -0.99 -3.18
N LEU A 38 -0.96 -1.26 -4.22
CA LEU A 38 -0.41 -1.45 -5.56
C LEU A 38 0.21 -0.18 -6.14
N ILE A 39 -0.47 0.96 -5.96
CA ILE A 39 -0.02 2.28 -6.40
C ILE A 39 -0.45 3.30 -5.36
N GLU A 40 0.46 4.15 -4.91
CA GLU A 40 0.16 5.33 -4.11
C GLU A 40 0.61 6.62 -4.82
N THR A 41 -0.21 7.66 -4.72
CA THR A 41 -0.03 8.94 -5.40
C THR A 41 -0.17 10.07 -4.39
N GLY A 42 0.59 11.16 -4.55
CA GLY A 42 0.60 12.26 -3.59
C GLY A 42 1.37 11.90 -2.30
N CYS A 43 2.38 11.04 -2.40
CA CYS A 43 3.23 10.62 -1.28
C CYS A 43 4.61 11.26 -1.44
N GLU A 44 5.02 12.07 -0.45
CA GLU A 44 6.31 12.76 -0.47
C GLU A 44 7.48 11.84 -0.07
N ASN A 45 7.17 10.74 0.63
CA ASN A 45 8.12 9.77 1.12
C ASN A 45 8.45 8.71 0.06
N GLU A 46 9.62 8.08 0.18
CA GLU A 46 10.00 6.94 -0.69
C GLU A 46 9.16 5.69 -0.41
N ILE A 47 8.77 5.49 0.86
CA ILE A 47 7.91 4.38 1.27
C ILE A 47 6.48 4.89 1.36
N SER A 48 5.55 4.08 0.87
CA SER A 48 4.12 4.34 0.94
C SER A 48 3.66 4.72 2.35
N GLU A 49 2.92 5.82 2.45
CA GLU A 49 2.28 6.28 3.70
C GLU A 49 1.20 5.28 4.13
N ASP A 50 0.43 4.72 3.20
CA ASP A 50 -0.52 3.64 3.48
C ASP A 50 0.19 2.40 4.07
N ILE A 51 1.31 1.97 3.49
CA ILE A 51 2.10 0.85 4.03
C ILE A 51 2.64 1.17 5.42
N THR A 52 3.19 2.37 5.62
CA THR A 52 3.70 2.80 6.92
C THR A 52 2.58 2.76 7.97
N ALA A 53 1.41 3.30 7.65
CA ALA A 53 0.24 3.25 8.51
C ALA A 53 -0.22 1.80 8.80
N HIS A 54 -0.14 0.89 7.82
CA HIS A 54 -0.43 -0.52 8.07
C HIS A 54 0.54 -1.13 9.09
N ARG A 55 1.85 -0.87 8.97
CA ARG A 55 2.87 -1.39 9.90
C ARG A 55 2.68 -0.86 11.30
N ASP A 56 2.38 0.44 11.44
CA ASP A 56 2.08 1.07 12.72
C ASP A 56 0.85 0.46 13.39
N LEU A 57 -0.24 0.28 12.64
CA LEU A 57 -1.46 -0.38 13.13
C LEU A 57 -1.21 -1.83 13.54
N MET A 58 -0.43 -2.56 12.75
CA MET A 58 0.01 -3.93 13.04
C MET A 58 1.01 -4.00 14.20
N LYS A 59 1.57 -2.87 14.66
CA LYS A 59 2.62 -2.80 15.68
C LYS A 59 3.88 -3.59 15.30
N ILE A 60 4.27 -3.53 14.04
CA ILE A 60 5.51 -4.14 13.53
C ILE A 60 6.36 -3.07 12.86
N SER A 61 7.68 -3.26 12.85
CA SER A 61 8.59 -2.41 12.08
C SER A 61 8.36 -2.57 10.58
N LEU A 62 8.82 -1.59 9.79
CA LEU A 62 8.97 -1.75 8.35
C LEU A 62 9.75 -3.03 8.02
N GLN A 63 9.26 -3.74 7.00
CA GLN A 63 9.79 -5.01 6.53
C GLN A 63 10.70 -4.78 5.32
N PRO A 64 11.60 -5.73 4.97
CA PRO A 64 12.43 -5.61 3.77
C PRO A 64 11.63 -5.37 2.49
N VAL A 65 10.45 -6.01 2.38
CA VAL A 65 9.52 -5.86 1.24
C VAL A 65 8.98 -4.43 1.07
N ASP A 66 8.96 -3.63 2.13
CA ASP A 66 8.51 -2.23 2.08
C ASP A 66 9.59 -1.34 1.45
N LYS A 67 10.87 -1.61 1.76
CA LYS A 67 12.02 -0.89 1.17
C LYS A 67 12.38 -1.39 -0.24
N GLN A 68 11.97 -2.60 -0.58
CA GLN A 68 12.18 -3.20 -1.90
C GLN A 68 11.06 -2.89 -2.89
N TYR A 69 10.08 -2.05 -2.52
CA TYR A 69 8.93 -1.72 -3.36
C TYR A 69 8.13 -2.97 -3.79
N ILE A 70 8.02 -3.97 -2.90
CA ILE A 70 7.22 -5.18 -3.14
C ILE A 70 5.82 -4.99 -2.54
N SER A 71 5.75 -4.49 -1.30
CA SER A 71 4.47 -4.15 -0.67
C SER A 71 3.85 -2.87 -1.24
N CYS A 72 4.64 -2.00 -1.86
CA CYS A 72 4.15 -0.93 -2.72
C CYS A 72 5.07 -0.71 -3.93
N PRO A 73 4.71 -1.27 -5.11
CA PRO A 73 5.53 -1.18 -6.32
C PRO A 73 5.69 0.21 -6.93
N TYR A 74 4.69 1.08 -6.72
CA TYR A 74 4.66 2.42 -7.31
C TYR A 74 4.23 3.44 -6.26
N VAL A 75 5.13 4.38 -5.96
CA VAL A 75 4.89 5.53 -5.09
C VAL A 75 5.20 6.78 -5.90
N PHE A 76 4.22 7.67 -6.02
CA PHE A 76 4.31 8.90 -6.81
C PHE A 76 4.14 10.12 -5.90
N LYS A 77 4.94 11.15 -6.14
CA LYS A 77 4.80 12.46 -5.50
C LYS A 77 3.63 13.25 -6.06
N ALA A 78 3.33 13.09 -7.35
CA ALA A 78 2.23 13.76 -8.01
C ALA A 78 0.89 13.31 -7.40
N ALA A 79 0.15 14.26 -6.83
CA ALA A 79 -1.21 14.06 -6.33
C ALA A 79 -2.22 14.04 -7.49
N ALA A 80 -2.21 12.96 -8.26
CA ALA A 80 -3.02 12.77 -9.46
C ALA A 80 -3.48 11.30 -9.57
N PRO A 81 -4.46 10.98 -10.43
CA PRO A 81 -4.78 9.59 -10.75
C PRO A 81 -3.53 8.81 -11.22
N PRO A 82 -3.42 7.49 -10.93
CA PRO A 82 -2.20 6.71 -11.19
C PRO A 82 -1.59 6.85 -12.60
N TYR A 83 -2.42 6.87 -13.64
CA TYR A 83 -1.92 6.99 -15.02
C TYR A 83 -1.27 8.36 -15.27
N LEU A 84 -1.86 9.43 -14.71
CA LEU A 84 -1.37 10.79 -14.87
C LEU A 84 -0.14 11.04 -13.99
N ALA A 85 -0.13 10.50 -12.77
CA ALA A 85 1.06 10.56 -11.91
C ALA A 85 2.26 9.87 -12.56
N ALA A 86 2.03 8.69 -13.14
CA ALA A 86 3.05 7.95 -13.90
C ALA A 86 3.56 8.74 -15.12
N GLU A 87 2.67 9.42 -15.84
CA GLU A 87 3.05 10.28 -16.97
C GLU A 87 3.87 11.50 -16.53
N LEU A 88 3.40 12.22 -15.49
CA LEU A 88 4.06 13.40 -14.93
C LEU A 88 5.46 13.12 -14.38
N GLU A 89 5.67 11.91 -13.84
CA GLU A 89 6.95 11.48 -13.27
C GLU A 89 7.76 10.60 -14.23
N HIS A 90 7.32 10.45 -15.48
CA HIS A 90 7.98 9.67 -16.52
C HIS A 90 8.28 8.21 -16.12
N VAL A 91 7.37 7.59 -15.37
CA VAL A 91 7.46 6.19 -14.93
C VAL A 91 6.53 5.32 -15.76
N THR A 92 7.06 4.21 -16.28
CA THR A 92 6.23 3.19 -16.94
C THR A 92 5.59 2.27 -15.90
N LEU A 93 4.26 2.17 -15.95
CA LEU A 93 3.50 1.17 -15.19
C LEU A 93 3.57 -0.18 -15.91
N TYR A 94 3.92 -1.22 -15.17
CA TYR A 94 4.00 -2.59 -15.67
C TYR A 94 2.88 -3.41 -15.05
N PRO A 95 1.90 -3.92 -15.83
CA PRO A 95 0.77 -4.67 -15.29
C PRO A 95 1.15 -5.90 -14.46
N ASN A 96 2.30 -6.54 -14.74
CA ASN A 96 2.79 -7.67 -13.96
C ASN A 96 3.40 -7.27 -12.60
N ARG A 97 3.48 -5.98 -12.31
CA ARG A 97 3.89 -5.42 -11.01
C ARG A 97 2.71 -4.81 -10.24
N ILE A 98 1.49 -4.90 -10.77
CA ILE A 98 0.24 -4.41 -10.18
C ILE A 98 -0.65 -5.62 -9.86
#